data_AF-A0A1H7WBW9-F1
#
_entry.id   AF-A0A1H7WBW9-F1
#
_cell.length_a   1.000
_cell.length_b   1.000
_cell.length_c   1.000
_cell.angle_alpha   90.00
_cell.angle_beta   90.00
_cell.angle_gamma   90.00
#
_symmetry.space_group_name_H-M   'P 1'
#
loop_
_entity.id
_entity.type
_entity.pdbx_description
1 polymer ?
#
loop_
_entity_poly.entity_id
_entity_poly.type
_entity_poly.pdbx_seq_one_letter_code
_entity_poly.pdbx_strand_id
1 'polypeptide(L)'
;MIVPGRAHLGHILRYVGRPLIWLLGWDIAVTALWYTVDPDWIEFPALPLTLLGSAVAVYLSFRNTTAYARWWEARTLWGAMVNASRTLAREALTLLGDRAVAVTVAHRQIAFVHALRLHLRRQAPWDELAHRLPTDELSSLREVANVPNAIHARTATLIADARPDPILLTTLARTLSDITNAQGGMERIKNTPLPQQYATYPAIFTHGFCLLLPLGLVETLGLYTPLGSTVAGFLFLALLQIGNDIQNPFENLEDDVPLTTLTRAIEIDLRDALGEKHGLEPVKPVNGILW
;
A
#
# COMPACT_ATOMS: atom_id res chain seq x y z
N MET A 1 -1.97 4.60 -6.16
CA MET A 1 -3.15 4.06 -6.88
C MET A 1 -3.17 4.46 -8.35
N ILE A 2 -2.91 3.44 -9.18
CA ILE A 2 -3.49 3.13 -10.49
C ILE A 2 -4.75 3.90 -10.96
N VAL A 3 -4.70 5.08 -11.60
CA VAL A 3 -5.93 5.62 -12.23
C VAL A 3 -6.27 4.77 -13.46
N PRO A 4 -7.50 4.26 -13.61
CA PRO A 4 -7.86 3.46 -14.78
C PRO A 4 -7.66 4.28 -16.06
N GLY A 5 -6.82 3.78 -16.98
CA GLY A 5 -6.55 4.46 -18.25
C GLY A 5 -5.26 4.04 -18.97
N ARG A 6 -4.24 3.52 -18.25
CA ARG A 6 -3.03 2.97 -18.87
C ARG A 6 -2.51 1.77 -18.10
N ALA A 7 -2.65 0.57 -18.67
CA ALA A 7 -1.84 -0.56 -18.25
C ALA A 7 -0.38 -0.22 -18.59
N HIS A 8 0.41 0.18 -17.60
CA HIS A 8 1.83 0.41 -17.77
C HIS A 8 2.54 -0.95 -17.82
N LEU A 9 2.35 -1.68 -18.94
CA LEU A 9 3.10 -2.90 -19.26
C LEU A 9 4.62 -2.63 -19.14
N GLY A 10 5.05 -1.40 -19.42
CA GLY A 10 6.43 -0.93 -19.24
C GLY A 10 6.93 -0.93 -17.79
N HIS A 11 6.07 -0.76 -16.77
CA HIS A 11 6.50 -0.85 -15.36
C HIS A 11 6.79 -2.31 -14.98
N ILE A 12 5.86 -3.22 -15.33
CA ILE A 12 6.05 -4.66 -15.16
C ILE A 12 7.28 -5.12 -15.96
N LEU A 13 7.44 -4.68 -17.21
CA LEU A 13 8.63 -5.00 -18.01
C LEU A 13 9.92 -4.43 -17.42
N ARG A 14 9.90 -3.27 -16.76
CA ARG A 14 11.10 -2.70 -16.14
C ARG A 14 11.55 -3.50 -14.93
N TYR A 15 10.61 -4.02 -14.15
CA TYR A 15 10.90 -4.80 -12.94
C TYR A 15 11.21 -6.27 -13.26
N VAL A 16 10.37 -6.91 -14.08
CA VAL A 16 10.51 -8.31 -14.50
C VAL A 16 11.56 -8.47 -15.61
N GLY A 17 11.87 -7.41 -16.36
CA GLY A 17 12.73 -7.49 -17.54
C GLY A 17 14.16 -7.91 -17.26
N ARG A 18 14.74 -7.52 -16.11
CA ARG A 18 16.10 -7.96 -15.76
C ARG A 18 16.16 -9.47 -15.53
N PRO A 19 15.33 -10.07 -14.65
CA PRO A 19 15.20 -11.54 -14.58
C PRO A 19 14.86 -12.19 -15.91
N LEU A 20 13.97 -11.59 -16.71
CA LEU A 20 13.51 -12.15 -17.96
C LEU A 20 14.61 -12.21 -19.03
N ILE A 21 15.50 -11.21 -19.09
CA ILE A 21 16.66 -11.22 -19.99
C ILE A 21 17.64 -12.35 -19.61
N TRP A 22 17.86 -12.54 -18.30
CA TRP A 22 18.69 -13.66 -17.82
C TRP A 22 18.05 -15.02 -18.15
N LEU A 23 16.74 -15.14 -17.98
CA LEU A 23 16.00 -16.34 -18.36
C LEU A 23 16.02 -16.59 -19.87
N LEU A 24 15.89 -15.56 -20.70
CA LEU A 24 16.00 -15.69 -22.15
C LEU A 24 17.40 -16.16 -22.56
N GLY A 25 18.45 -15.60 -21.95
CA GLY A 25 19.82 -16.07 -22.18
C GLY A 25 20.03 -17.51 -21.74
N TRP A 26 19.43 -17.90 -20.62
CA TRP A 26 19.42 -19.29 -20.13
C TRP A 26 18.65 -20.22 -21.08
N ASP A 27 17.48 -19.80 -21.56
CA ASP A 27 16.67 -20.57 -22.51
C ASP A 27 17.47 -20.83 -23.80
N ILE A 28 18.14 -19.81 -24.35
CA ILE A 28 19.00 -19.94 -25.53
C ILE A 28 20.15 -20.92 -25.26
N ALA A 29 20.79 -20.83 -24.09
CA ALA A 29 21.88 -21.72 -23.72
C ALA A 29 21.41 -23.18 -23.61
N VAL A 30 20.24 -23.42 -23.00
CA VAL A 30 19.63 -24.76 -22.91
C VAL A 30 19.29 -25.30 -24.30
N THR A 31 18.64 -24.50 -25.15
CA THR A 31 18.30 -24.91 -26.52
C THR A 31 19.55 -25.20 -27.34
N ALA A 32 20.59 -24.36 -27.25
CA ALA A 32 21.85 -24.59 -27.96
C ALA A 32 22.56 -25.86 -27.47
N LEU A 33 22.58 -26.09 -26.15
CA LEU A 33 23.17 -27.29 -25.56
C LEU A 33 22.45 -28.55 -26.01
N TRP A 34 21.11 -28.53 -26.06
CA TRP A 34 20.30 -29.64 -26.53
C TRP A 34 20.68 -30.08 -27.95
N TYR A 35 20.80 -29.14 -28.88
CA TYR A 35 21.16 -29.43 -30.28
C TYR A 35 22.65 -29.73 -30.50
N THR A 36 23.53 -29.40 -29.56
CA THR A 36 24.98 -29.65 -29.71
C THR A 36 25.46 -30.93 -29.03
N VAL A 37 24.82 -31.32 -27.92
CA VAL A 37 25.18 -32.51 -27.14
C VAL A 37 24.40 -33.74 -27.61
N ASP A 38 23.24 -33.55 -28.24
CA ASP A 38 22.31 -34.60 -28.67
C ASP A 38 22.16 -35.70 -27.60
N PRO A 39 21.59 -35.36 -26.42
CA PRO A 39 21.60 -36.25 -25.28
C PRO A 39 20.56 -37.36 -25.45
N ASP A 40 20.87 -38.38 -26.24
CA ASP A 40 20.05 -39.59 -26.47
C ASP A 40 19.69 -40.35 -25.18
N TRP A 41 20.31 -39.99 -24.05
CA TRP A 41 20.20 -40.66 -22.76
C TRP A 41 19.53 -39.81 -21.66
N ILE A 42 19.12 -38.58 -21.95
CA ILE A 42 18.46 -37.67 -20.99
C ILE A 42 17.07 -37.32 -21.51
N GLU A 43 16.04 -37.93 -20.93
CA GLU A 43 14.65 -37.50 -21.11
C GLU A 43 14.22 -36.63 -19.93
N PHE A 44 13.66 -35.46 -20.21
CA PHE A 44 13.08 -34.58 -19.20
C PHE A 44 11.58 -34.88 -19.05
N PRO A 45 11.15 -35.47 -17.93
CA PRO A 45 9.76 -35.87 -17.78
C PRO A 45 8.83 -34.63 -17.69
N ALA A 46 7.84 -34.56 -18.58
CA ALA A 46 6.89 -33.45 -18.63
C ALA A 46 5.94 -33.39 -17.40
N LEU A 47 5.64 -34.54 -16.79
CA LEU A 47 4.70 -34.63 -15.66
C LEU A 47 5.19 -33.89 -14.39
N PRO A 48 6.44 -34.08 -13.90
CA PRO A 48 6.96 -33.29 -12.79
C PRO A 48 6.96 -31.78 -13.03
N LEU A 49 7.29 -31.33 -14.25
CA LEU A 49 7.32 -29.90 -14.58
C LEU A 49 5.92 -29.29 -14.52
N THR A 50 4.93 -29.94 -15.13
CA THR A 50 3.54 -29.48 -15.13
C THR A 50 2.92 -29.49 -13.71
N LEU A 51 3.22 -30.51 -12.91
CA LEU A 51 2.83 -30.56 -11.50
C LEU A 51 3.46 -29.43 -10.69
N LEU A 52 4.77 -29.17 -10.89
CA LEU A 52 5.45 -28.07 -10.22
C LEU A 52 4.87 -26.71 -10.63
N GLY A 53 4.64 -26.49 -11.93
CA GLY A 53 4.07 -25.24 -12.45
C GLY A 53 2.67 -24.97 -11.89
N SER A 54 1.80 -25.98 -11.86
CA SER A 54 0.46 -25.85 -11.25
C SER A 54 0.54 -25.56 -9.75
N ALA A 55 1.43 -26.23 -9.02
CA ALA A 55 1.64 -25.97 -7.59
C ALA A 55 2.13 -24.53 -7.32
N VAL A 56 3.09 -24.05 -8.11
CA VAL A 56 3.59 -22.66 -8.03
C VAL A 56 2.48 -21.67 -8.35
N ALA A 57 1.68 -21.91 -9.40
CA ALA A 57 0.59 -21.02 -9.80
C ALA A 57 -0.47 -20.88 -8.70
N VAL A 58 -0.89 -22.01 -8.12
CA VAL A 58 -1.84 -22.05 -7.00
C VAL A 58 -1.27 -21.32 -5.78
N TYR A 59 0.00 -21.55 -5.46
CA TYR A 59 0.65 -20.90 -4.33
C TYR A 59 0.76 -19.38 -4.50
N LEU A 60 1.16 -18.90 -5.69
CA LEU A 60 1.17 -17.48 -6.02
C LEU A 60 -0.23 -16.86 -5.94
N SER A 61 -1.27 -17.57 -6.40
CA SER A 61 -2.65 -17.10 -6.32
C SER A 61 -3.10 -16.88 -4.88
N PHE A 62 -2.85 -17.84 -3.98
CA PHE A 62 -3.17 -17.68 -2.56
C PHE A 62 -2.42 -16.52 -1.93
N ARG A 63 -1.12 -16.41 -2.19
CA ARG A 63 -0.31 -15.28 -1.71
C ARG A 63 -0.84 -13.94 -2.19
N ASN A 64 -1.15 -13.82 -3.47
CA ASN A 64 -1.65 -12.58 -4.06
C ASN A 64 -3.01 -12.21 -3.48
N THR A 65 -3.86 -13.19 -3.20
CA THR A 65 -5.14 -12.99 -2.51
C THR A 65 -4.93 -12.43 -1.10
N THR A 66 -3.96 -12.96 -0.35
CA THR A 66 -3.61 -12.44 0.98
C THR A 66 -3.04 -11.02 0.93
N ALA A 67 -2.16 -10.73 -0.04
CA ALA A 67 -1.59 -9.39 -0.24
C ALA A 67 -2.69 -8.38 -0.62
N TYR A 68 -3.60 -8.76 -1.52
CA TYR A 68 -4.75 -7.95 -1.90
C TYR A 68 -5.68 -7.66 -0.71
N ALA A 69 -5.95 -8.66 0.14
CA ALA A 69 -6.79 -8.46 1.33
C ALA A 69 -6.21 -7.40 2.28
N ARG A 70 -4.88 -7.38 2.49
CA ARG A 70 -4.19 -6.36 3.28
C ARG A 70 -4.32 -4.97 2.66
N TRP A 71 -4.12 -4.87 1.35
CA TRP A 71 -4.27 -3.61 0.61
C TRP A 71 -5.71 -3.08 0.70
N TRP A 72 -6.69 -3.95 0.52
CA TRP A 72 -8.11 -3.60 0.61
C TRP A 72 -8.52 -3.17 2.02
N GLU A 73 -8.03 -3.84 3.05
CA GLU A 73 -8.22 -3.46 4.44
C GLU A 73 -7.66 -2.06 4.72
N ALA A 74 -6.42 -1.78 4.27
CA ALA A 74 -5.81 -0.46 4.38
C ALA A 74 -6.66 0.64 3.68
N ARG A 75 -7.15 0.37 2.47
CA ARG A 75 -8.02 1.28 1.72
C ARG A 75 -9.35 1.53 2.43
N THR A 76 -9.91 0.51 3.06
CA THR A 76 -11.15 0.57 3.83
C THR A 76 -10.99 1.40 5.10
N LEU A 77 -9.90 1.19 5.86
CA LEU A 77 -9.58 1.95 7.06
C LEU A 77 -9.36 3.44 6.77
N TRP A 78 -8.68 3.76 5.67
CA TRP A 78 -8.59 5.16 5.22
C TRP A 78 -9.93 5.74 4.77
N GLY A 79 -10.82 4.93 4.19
CA GLY A 79 -12.20 5.34 3.91
C GLY A 79 -12.97 5.68 5.19
N ALA A 80 -12.83 4.86 6.24
CA ALA A 80 -13.37 5.14 7.57
C ALA A 80 -12.77 6.43 8.16
N MET A 81 -11.46 6.65 8.01
CA MET A 81 -10.78 7.87 8.46
C MET A 81 -11.31 9.14 7.79
N VAL A 82 -11.59 9.10 6.48
CA VAL A 82 -12.23 10.22 5.75
C VAL A 82 -13.58 10.55 6.37
N ASN A 83 -14.43 9.54 6.56
CA ASN A 83 -15.77 9.73 7.12
C ASN A 83 -15.72 10.24 8.56
N ALA A 84 -14.87 9.64 9.41
CA ALA A 84 -14.71 10.05 10.79
C ALA A 84 -14.17 11.47 10.92
N SER A 85 -13.25 11.89 10.05
CA SER A 85 -12.74 13.28 10.02
C SER A 85 -13.84 14.28 9.69
N ARG A 86 -14.67 14.00 8.68
CA ARG A 86 -15.83 14.84 8.31
C ARG A 86 -16.85 14.91 9.43
N THR A 87 -17.14 13.76 10.05
CA THR A 87 -18.06 13.66 11.19
C THR A 87 -17.55 14.48 12.37
N LEU A 88 -16.26 14.35 12.73
CA LEU A 88 -15.67 15.10 13.84
C LEU A 88 -15.76 16.61 13.60
N ALA A 89 -15.43 17.07 12.39
CA ALA A 89 -15.51 18.49 12.06
C ALA A 89 -16.96 19.01 12.12
N ARG A 90 -17.92 18.28 11.53
CA ARG A 90 -19.35 18.61 11.62
C ARG A 90 -19.79 18.71 13.08
N GLU A 91 -19.49 17.68 13.88
CA GLU A 91 -19.91 17.61 15.28
C GLU A 91 -19.26 18.68 16.13
N ALA A 92 -17.97 18.94 15.96
CA ALA A 92 -17.29 20.04 16.63
C ALA A 92 -17.98 21.37 16.32
N LEU A 93 -18.26 21.65 15.05
CA LEU A 93 -18.87 22.91 14.60
C LEU A 93 -20.35 23.07 15.01
N THR A 94 -21.08 21.98 15.23
CA THR A 94 -22.52 22.01 15.56
C THR A 94 -22.83 21.77 17.03
N LEU A 95 -21.99 21.03 17.75
CA LEU A 95 -22.26 20.55 19.11
C LEU A 95 -21.43 21.26 20.18
N LEU A 96 -20.25 21.80 19.84
CA LEU A 96 -19.49 22.62 20.78
C LEU A 96 -20.05 24.04 20.81
N GLY A 97 -20.27 24.56 22.02
CA GLY A 97 -20.75 25.93 22.22
C GLY A 97 -19.71 26.99 21.87
N ASP A 98 -18.42 26.67 22.02
CA ASP A 98 -17.32 27.57 21.67
C ASP A 98 -16.84 27.29 20.24
N ARG A 99 -17.12 28.24 19.33
CA ARG A 99 -16.70 28.13 17.94
C ARG A 99 -15.18 28.19 17.75
N ALA A 100 -14.44 28.89 18.61
CA ALA A 100 -12.98 28.93 18.52
C ALA A 100 -12.37 27.54 18.82
N VAL A 101 -12.92 26.84 19.82
CA VAL A 101 -12.54 25.46 20.11
C VAL A 101 -12.92 24.54 18.95
N ALA A 102 -14.14 24.67 18.41
CA ALA A 102 -14.59 23.87 17.28
C ALA A 102 -13.70 24.00 16.03
N VAL A 103 -13.31 25.23 15.70
CA VAL A 103 -12.36 25.52 14.60
C VAL A 103 -11.01 24.85 14.88
N THR A 104 -10.51 24.99 16.11
CA THR A 104 -9.24 24.38 16.53
C THR A 104 -9.28 22.86 16.40
N VAL A 105 -10.38 22.20 16.80
CA VAL A 105 -10.56 20.75 16.64
C VAL A 105 -10.48 20.34 15.17
N ALA A 106 -11.12 21.08 14.26
CA ALA A 106 -11.05 20.79 12.83
C ALA A 106 -9.61 20.96 12.27
N HIS A 107 -8.89 22.04 12.61
CA HIS A 107 -7.49 22.20 12.20
C HIS A 107 -6.57 21.12 12.79
N ARG A 108 -6.80 20.72 14.05
CA ARG A 108 -6.05 19.63 14.68
C ARG A 108 -6.32 18.29 14.01
N GLN A 109 -7.54 18.04 13.52
CA GLN A 109 -7.83 16.86 12.73
C GLN A 109 -7.07 16.85 11.39
N ILE A 110 -6.90 18.01 10.76
CA ILE A 110 -6.03 18.14 9.58
C ILE A 110 -4.58 17.81 9.95
N ALA A 111 -4.05 18.37 11.03
CA ALA A 111 -2.70 18.06 11.51
C ALA A 111 -2.51 16.56 11.78
N PHE A 112 -3.51 15.94 12.42
CA PHE A 112 -3.56 14.52 12.73
C PHE A 112 -3.46 13.64 11.47
N VAL A 113 -4.28 13.87 10.44
CA VAL A 113 -4.28 13.00 9.25
C VAL A 113 -2.97 13.11 8.46
N HIS A 114 -2.36 14.30 8.42
CA HIS A 114 -1.05 14.50 7.81
C HIS A 114 0.06 13.81 8.62
N ALA A 115 0.03 13.92 9.95
CA ALA A 115 0.95 13.21 10.84
C ALA A 115 0.80 11.69 10.67
N LEU A 116 -0.42 11.17 10.58
CA LEU A 116 -0.71 9.74 10.43
C LEU A 116 -0.17 9.18 9.11
N ARG A 117 -0.40 9.88 7.99
CA ARG A 117 0.18 9.50 6.69
C ARG A 117 1.71 9.40 6.77
N LEU A 118 2.37 10.39 7.35
CA LEU A 118 3.83 10.42 7.46
C LEU A 118 4.34 9.37 8.46
N HIS A 119 3.60 9.12 9.54
CA HIS A 119 3.86 8.04 10.49
C HIS A 119 3.82 6.66 9.83
N LEU A 120 2.78 6.36 9.06
CA LEU A 120 2.67 5.09 8.32
C LEU A 120 3.75 4.94 7.24
N ARG A 121 4.23 6.05 6.68
CA ARG A 121 5.37 6.09 5.73
C ARG A 121 6.74 6.08 6.42
N ARG A 122 6.80 6.13 7.76
CA ARG A 122 8.04 6.31 8.54
C ARG A 122 8.85 7.55 8.12
N GLN A 123 8.15 8.65 7.83
CA GLN A 123 8.72 9.93 7.43
C GLN A 123 8.57 10.96 8.57
N ALA A 124 9.53 11.88 8.66
CA ALA A 124 9.48 12.95 9.65
C ALA A 124 8.35 13.95 9.34
N PRO A 125 7.45 14.27 10.29
CA PRO A 125 6.28 15.11 10.02
C PRO A 125 6.51 16.62 10.23
N TRP A 126 7.71 17.04 10.61
CA TRP A 126 7.94 18.35 11.23
C TRP A 126 7.65 19.54 10.32
N ASP A 127 8.05 19.49 9.05
CA ASP A 127 7.84 20.60 8.11
C ASP A 127 6.35 20.83 7.85
N GLU A 128 5.56 19.75 7.74
CA GLU A 128 4.12 19.86 7.53
C GLU A 128 3.35 20.23 8.80
N LEU A 129 3.84 19.82 9.98
CA LEU A 129 3.20 20.17 11.25
C LEU A 129 3.56 21.58 11.73
N ALA A 130 4.71 22.12 11.33
CA ALA A 130 5.16 23.48 11.65
C ALA A 130 4.13 24.57 11.29
N HIS A 131 3.37 24.34 10.22
CA HIS A 131 2.33 25.26 9.75
C HIS A 131 0.93 24.98 10.30
N ARG A 132 0.78 23.96 11.15
CA ARG A 132 -0.53 23.46 11.61
C ARG A 132 -0.68 23.40 13.14
N LEU A 133 0.43 23.37 13.88
CA LEU A 133 0.42 23.27 15.34
C LEU A 133 1.31 24.35 15.98
N PRO A 134 1.00 24.78 17.22
CA PRO A 134 1.86 25.67 18.00
C PRO A 134 3.28 25.12 18.21
N THR A 135 4.27 26.02 18.29
CA THR A 135 5.69 25.66 18.41
C THR A 135 6.04 24.95 19.72
N ASP A 136 5.38 25.30 20.81
CA ASP A 136 5.49 24.65 22.12
C ASP A 136 4.93 23.22 22.11
N GLU A 137 3.85 22.99 21.36
CA GLU A 137 3.33 21.65 21.17
C GLU A 137 4.28 20.80 20.32
N LEU A 138 4.83 21.35 19.23
CA LEU A 138 5.75 20.64 18.34
C LEU A 138 7.01 20.15 19.05
N SER A 139 7.57 20.91 19.99
CA SER A 139 8.73 20.46 20.76
C SER A 139 8.38 19.26 21.62
N SER A 140 7.23 19.29 22.30
CA SER A 140 6.76 18.13 23.09
C SER A 140 6.40 16.91 22.25
N LEU A 141 5.94 17.10 21.00
CA LEU A 141 5.64 16.01 20.08
C LEU A 141 6.90 15.31 19.54
N ARG A 142 8.09 15.92 19.62
CA ARG A 142 9.35 15.25 19.23
C ARG A 142 9.77 14.16 20.21
N GLU A 143 9.28 14.22 21.44
CA GLU A 143 9.62 13.29 22.52
C GLU A 143 8.70 12.05 22.57
N VAL A 144 7.65 11.99 21.74
CA VAL A 144 6.70 10.87 21.74
C VAL A 144 6.93 9.92 20.57
N ALA A 145 6.74 8.63 20.80
CA ALA A 145 6.89 7.60 19.76
C ALA A 145 5.78 7.64 18.70
N ASN A 146 4.55 7.99 19.11
CA ASN A 146 3.38 8.02 18.26
C ASN A 146 2.78 9.44 18.20
N VAL A 147 3.34 10.25 17.30
CA VAL A 147 2.94 11.65 17.07
C VAL A 147 1.45 11.80 16.74
N PRO A 148 0.84 11.06 15.78
CA PRO A 148 -0.58 11.22 15.49
C PRO A 148 -1.45 10.87 16.71
N ASN A 149 -1.14 9.80 17.44
CA ASN A 149 -1.90 9.46 18.65
C ASN A 149 -1.81 10.57 19.72
N ALA A 150 -0.65 11.21 19.88
CA ALA A 150 -0.49 12.32 20.82
C ALA A 150 -1.29 13.56 20.41
N ILE A 151 -1.34 13.89 19.10
CA ILE A 151 -2.19 14.98 18.58
C ILE A 151 -3.65 14.68 18.89
N HIS A 152 -4.09 13.45 18.62
CA HIS A 152 -5.46 12.97 18.85
C HIS A 152 -5.87 13.04 20.32
N ALA A 153 -5.03 12.53 21.22
CA ALA A 153 -5.27 12.57 22.66
C ALA A 153 -5.43 14.01 23.18
N ARG A 154 -4.58 14.94 22.71
CA ARG A 154 -4.69 16.36 23.07
C ARG A 154 -5.94 17.02 22.50
N THR A 155 -6.38 16.63 21.30
CA THR A 155 -7.67 17.07 20.74
C THR A 155 -8.83 16.59 21.61
N ALA A 156 -8.77 15.35 22.13
CA ALA A 156 -9.78 14.83 23.06
C ALA A 156 -9.83 15.62 24.37
N THR A 157 -8.67 15.97 24.94
CA THR A 157 -8.59 16.84 26.13
C THR A 157 -9.20 18.22 25.85
N LEU A 158 -8.87 18.85 24.72
CA LEU A 158 -9.43 20.14 24.32
C LEU A 158 -10.97 20.10 24.23
N ILE A 159 -11.53 19.02 23.68
CA ILE A 159 -12.99 18.81 23.62
C ILE A 159 -13.60 18.66 25.02
N ALA A 160 -12.95 17.91 25.90
CA ALA A 160 -13.43 17.71 27.27
C ALA A 160 -13.38 19.01 28.09
N ASP A 161 -12.32 19.81 27.93
CA ASP A 161 -12.13 21.09 28.63
C ASP A 161 -13.15 22.16 28.20
N ALA A 162 -13.70 22.05 26.98
CA ALA A 162 -14.83 22.86 26.52
C ALA A 162 -16.15 22.53 27.25
N ARG A 163 -16.16 21.47 28.08
CA ARG A 163 -17.29 21.03 28.91
C ARG A 163 -18.63 21.01 28.17
N PRO A 164 -18.73 20.34 27.00
CA PRO A 164 -20.01 20.15 26.34
C PRO A 164 -20.96 19.34 27.23
N ASP A 165 -22.25 19.39 26.92
CA ASP A 165 -23.24 18.53 27.56
C ASP A 165 -22.79 17.05 27.53
N PRO A 166 -22.97 16.26 28.61
CA PRO A 166 -22.46 14.88 28.69
C PRO A 166 -22.93 13.96 27.55
N ILE A 167 -24.14 14.17 27.02
CA ILE A 167 -24.66 13.39 25.89
C ILE A 167 -23.91 13.78 24.62
N LEU A 168 -23.67 15.07 24.40
CA LEU A 168 -22.87 15.56 23.27
C LEU A 168 -21.41 15.12 23.35
N LEU A 169 -20.82 15.13 24.55
CA LEU A 169 -19.48 14.62 24.80
C LEU A 169 -19.37 13.14 24.42
N THR A 170 -20.39 12.34 24.75
CA THR A 170 -20.44 10.91 24.40
C THR A 170 -20.48 10.70 22.88
N THR A 171 -21.20 11.56 22.15
CA THR A 171 -21.22 11.54 20.68
C THR A 171 -19.82 11.83 20.11
N LEU A 172 -19.19 12.93 20.53
CA LEU A 172 -17.84 13.29 20.09
C LEU A 172 -16.80 12.21 20.45
N ALA A 173 -16.87 11.66 21.67
CA ALA A 173 -15.99 10.59 22.12
C ALA A 173 -16.10 9.32 21.28
N ARG A 174 -17.29 9.01 20.75
CA ARG A 174 -17.49 7.88 19.82
C ARG A 174 -16.76 8.10 18.51
N THR A 175 -16.86 9.29 17.93
CA THR A 175 -16.11 9.63 16.70
C THR A 175 -14.61 9.61 16.94
N LEU A 176 -14.13 10.09 18.09
CA LEU A 176 -12.70 9.96 18.45
C LEU A 176 -12.28 8.49 18.58
N SER A 177 -13.15 7.62 19.11
CA SER A 177 -12.90 6.18 19.16
C SER A 177 -12.83 5.55 17.76
N ASP A 178 -13.70 5.95 16.83
CA ASP A 178 -13.67 5.49 15.44
C ASP A 178 -12.35 5.86 14.74
N ILE A 179 -11.84 7.07 15.00
CA ILE A 179 -10.52 7.52 14.53
C ILE A 179 -9.41 6.63 15.11
N THR A 180 -9.44 6.35 16.42
CA THR A 180 -8.47 5.47 17.09
C THR A 180 -8.50 4.05 16.52
N ASN A 181 -9.69 3.50 16.28
CA ASN A 181 -9.86 2.16 15.71
C ASN A 181 -9.26 2.09 14.29
N ALA A 182 -9.51 3.12 13.47
CA ALA A 182 -8.94 3.21 12.14
C ALA A 182 -7.40 3.32 12.17
N GLN A 183 -6.86 4.18 13.03
CA GLN A 183 -5.41 4.30 13.24
C GLN A 183 -4.77 2.98 13.68
N GLY A 184 -5.31 2.35 14.72
CA GLY A 184 -4.79 1.08 15.24
C GLY A 184 -4.83 -0.05 14.19
N GLY A 185 -5.88 -0.08 13.36
CA GLY A 185 -5.95 -1.00 12.21
C GLY A 185 -4.83 -0.76 11.20
N MET A 186 -4.56 0.50 10.85
CA MET A 186 -3.48 0.86 9.91
C MET A 186 -2.09 0.55 10.48
N GLU A 187 -1.87 0.83 11.76
CA GLU A 187 -0.63 0.48 12.47
C GLU A 187 -0.42 -1.03 12.52
N ARG A 188 -1.48 -1.82 12.77
CA ARG A 188 -1.42 -3.28 12.70
C ARG A 188 -1.00 -3.76 11.31
N ILE A 189 -1.54 -3.18 10.24
CA ILE A 189 -1.13 -3.53 8.87
C ILE A 189 0.35 -3.18 8.65
N LYS A 190 0.79 -1.98 9.06
CA LYS A 190 2.18 -1.52 8.86
C LYS A 190 3.20 -2.32 9.67
N ASN A 191 2.87 -2.65 10.92
CA ASN A 191 3.81 -3.23 11.88
C ASN A 191 3.78 -4.77 11.90
N THR A 192 2.74 -5.38 11.33
CA THR A 192 2.63 -6.84 11.20
C THR A 192 2.73 -7.24 9.72
N PRO A 193 3.95 -7.29 9.13
CA PRO A 193 4.15 -7.77 7.76
C PRO A 193 3.78 -9.26 7.63
N LEU A 194 3.63 -9.74 6.40
CA LEU A 194 3.46 -11.17 6.16
C LEU A 194 4.68 -11.95 6.68
N PRO A 195 4.51 -13.17 7.20
CA PRO A 195 5.62 -14.00 7.64
C PRO A 195 6.66 -14.16 6.53
N GLN A 196 7.95 -14.17 6.88
CA GLN A 196 9.05 -14.18 5.90
C GLN A 196 8.96 -15.34 4.89
N GLN A 197 8.40 -16.48 5.30
CA GLN A 197 8.16 -17.63 4.42
C GLN A 197 7.20 -17.29 3.26
N TYR A 198 6.19 -16.45 3.48
CA TYR A 198 5.25 -15.96 2.46
C TYR A 198 5.87 -14.95 1.48
N ALA A 199 7.05 -14.41 1.79
CA ALA A 199 7.82 -13.58 0.87
C ALA A 199 8.91 -14.39 0.16
N THR A 200 9.59 -15.28 0.88
CA THR A 200 10.82 -15.95 0.42
C THR A 200 10.53 -17.18 -0.43
N TYR A 201 9.65 -18.08 0.04
CA TYR A 201 9.36 -19.33 -0.67
C TYR A 201 8.71 -19.14 -2.05
N PRO A 202 7.74 -18.23 -2.24
CA PRO A 202 7.18 -18.01 -3.56
C PRO A 202 8.24 -17.52 -4.55
N ALA A 203 9.18 -16.68 -4.08
CA ALA A 203 10.29 -16.25 -4.91
C ALA A 203 11.20 -17.42 -5.29
N ILE A 204 11.64 -18.23 -4.32
CA ILE A 204 12.50 -19.40 -4.58
C ILE A 204 11.83 -20.37 -5.55
N PHE A 205 10.57 -20.75 -5.30
CA PHE A 205 9.86 -21.71 -6.15
C PHE A 205 9.61 -21.17 -7.55
N THR A 206 9.27 -19.89 -7.68
CA THR A 206 9.04 -19.26 -8.99
C THR A 206 10.32 -19.20 -9.81
N HIS A 207 11.43 -18.73 -9.23
CA HIS A 207 12.71 -18.66 -9.95
C HIS A 207 13.25 -20.06 -10.26
N GLY A 208 13.15 -21.00 -9.31
CA GLY A 208 13.52 -22.40 -9.52
C GLY A 208 12.70 -23.04 -10.65
N PHE A 209 11.39 -22.83 -10.67
CA PHE A 209 10.53 -23.30 -11.74
C PHE A 209 10.91 -22.69 -13.10
N CYS A 210 11.16 -21.37 -13.17
CA CYS A 210 11.58 -20.71 -14.41
C CYS A 210 12.92 -21.24 -14.95
N LEU A 211 13.86 -21.62 -14.08
CA LEU A 211 15.13 -22.22 -14.49
C LEU A 211 14.96 -23.64 -15.05
N LEU A 212 14.02 -24.41 -14.52
CA LEU A 212 13.71 -25.77 -14.99
C LEU A 212 12.85 -25.79 -16.26
N LEU A 213 12.15 -24.68 -16.53
CA LEU A 213 11.16 -24.57 -17.59
C LEU A 213 11.69 -24.88 -19.00
N PRO A 214 12.82 -24.32 -19.48
CA PRO A 214 13.32 -24.64 -20.82
C PRO A 214 13.76 -26.10 -20.95
N LEU A 215 14.24 -26.74 -19.88
CA LEU A 215 14.66 -28.15 -19.91
C LEU A 215 13.48 -29.08 -20.20
N GLY A 216 12.31 -28.82 -19.61
CA GLY A 216 11.13 -29.63 -19.88
C GLY A 216 10.36 -29.25 -21.15
N LEU A 217 10.65 -28.08 -21.74
CA LEU A 217 10.03 -27.64 -22.99
C LEU A 217 10.90 -27.88 -24.23
N VAL A 218 12.20 -28.15 -24.09
CA VAL A 218 13.12 -28.27 -25.24
C VAL A 218 12.78 -29.43 -26.17
N GLU A 219 12.36 -30.57 -25.63
CA GLU A 219 11.94 -31.74 -26.40
C GLU A 219 10.69 -31.47 -27.25
N THR A 220 9.78 -30.63 -26.76
CA THR A 220 8.48 -30.38 -27.41
C THR A 220 8.49 -29.16 -28.32
N LEU A 221 9.18 -28.08 -27.94
CA LEU A 221 9.22 -26.82 -28.68
C LEU A 221 10.48 -26.64 -29.54
N GLY A 222 11.55 -27.40 -29.28
CA GLY A 222 12.81 -27.32 -30.04
C GLY A 222 13.36 -25.89 -30.13
N LEU A 223 13.54 -25.38 -31.35
CA LEU A 223 14.02 -24.01 -31.57
C LEU A 223 13.08 -22.91 -31.04
N TYR A 224 11.80 -23.22 -30.81
CA TYR A 224 10.83 -22.28 -30.24
C TYR A 224 10.84 -22.24 -28.69
N THR A 225 11.65 -23.07 -28.04
CA THR A 225 11.74 -23.13 -26.57
C THR A 225 12.04 -21.78 -25.91
N PRO A 226 12.99 -20.95 -26.41
CA PRO A 226 13.22 -19.64 -25.79
C PRO A 226 12.00 -18.73 -25.83
N LEU A 227 11.22 -18.78 -26.91
CA LEU A 227 9.99 -17.98 -27.00
C LEU A 227 8.93 -18.49 -26.01
N GLY A 228 8.65 -19.79 -26.01
CA GLY A 228 7.63 -20.37 -25.13
C GLY A 228 7.99 -20.26 -23.64
N SER A 229 9.24 -20.54 -23.31
CA SER A 229 9.76 -20.50 -21.94
C SER A 229 9.75 -19.09 -21.37
N THR A 230 10.25 -18.12 -22.13
CA THR A 230 10.25 -16.71 -21.72
C THR A 230 8.83 -16.18 -21.50
N VAL A 231 7.86 -16.53 -22.35
CA VAL A 231 6.45 -16.13 -22.13
C VAL A 231 5.88 -16.73 -20.85
N ALA A 232 6.11 -18.02 -20.60
CA ALA A 232 5.66 -18.67 -19.36
C ALA A 232 6.36 -18.05 -18.13
N GLY A 233 7.68 -17.88 -18.18
CA GLY A 233 8.47 -17.24 -17.12
C GLY A 233 7.99 -15.82 -16.81
N PHE A 234 7.66 -15.03 -17.85
CA PHE A 234 7.07 -13.71 -17.68
C PHE A 234 5.76 -13.76 -16.88
N LEU A 235 4.85 -14.70 -17.18
CA LEU A 235 3.59 -14.83 -16.45
C LEU A 235 3.84 -15.09 -14.96
N PHE A 236 4.66 -16.10 -14.63
CA PHE A 236 4.94 -16.44 -13.24
C PHE A 236 5.66 -15.32 -12.47
N LEU A 237 6.65 -14.68 -13.09
CA LEU A 237 7.36 -13.55 -12.49
C LEU A 237 6.47 -12.32 -12.32
N ALA A 238 5.58 -12.05 -13.28
CA ALA A 238 4.59 -10.97 -13.17
C ALA A 238 3.61 -11.24 -12.02
N LEU A 239 3.09 -12.47 -11.89
CA LEU A 239 2.25 -12.85 -10.75
C LEU A 239 2.97 -12.66 -9.41
N LEU A 240 4.22 -13.08 -9.32
CA LEU A 240 5.04 -12.90 -8.12
C LEU A 240 5.21 -11.42 -7.77
N GLN A 241 5.49 -10.59 -8.79
CA GLN A 241 5.71 -9.16 -8.64
C GLN A 241 4.45 -8.42 -8.20
N ILE A 242 3.29 -8.72 -8.79
CA ILE A 242 2.00 -8.11 -8.39
C ILE A 242 1.76 -8.30 -6.88
N GLY A 243 2.01 -9.50 -6.34
CA GLY A 243 1.89 -9.74 -4.91
C GLY A 243 2.91 -8.95 -4.07
N ASN A 244 4.11 -8.70 -4.61
CA ASN A 244 5.12 -7.88 -3.92
C ASN A 244 4.73 -6.40 -3.86
N ASP A 245 4.11 -5.88 -4.91
CA ASP A 245 3.78 -4.47 -5.04
C ASP A 245 2.63 -4.08 -4.09
N ILE A 246 1.64 -4.96 -3.90
CA ILE A 246 0.44 -4.63 -3.10
C ILE A 246 0.50 -5.02 -1.63
N GLN A 247 1.44 -5.89 -1.20
CA GLN A 247 1.46 -6.43 0.17
C GLN A 247 1.75 -5.38 1.27
N ASN A 248 2.41 -4.27 0.92
CA ASN A 248 2.83 -3.20 1.83
C ASN A 248 2.22 -1.86 1.40
N PRO A 249 0.96 -1.57 1.78
CA PRO A 249 0.17 -0.49 1.17
C PRO A 249 0.56 0.95 1.57
N PHE A 250 1.67 1.14 2.28
CA PHE A 250 2.06 2.41 2.94
C PHE A 250 3.54 2.77 2.73
N GLU A 251 4.18 2.28 1.68
CA GLU A 251 5.61 2.54 1.38
C GLU A 251 5.83 3.77 0.48
N ASN A 252 4.75 4.46 0.08
CA ASN A 252 4.78 5.55 -0.89
C ASN A 252 5.27 5.07 -2.27
N LEU A 253 4.67 3.99 -2.76
CA LEU A 253 4.85 3.43 -4.10
C LEU A 253 3.60 3.62 -4.98
N GLU A 254 3.72 3.32 -6.27
CA GLU A 254 2.67 3.60 -7.27
C GLU A 254 1.37 2.80 -7.02
N ASP A 255 1.51 1.57 -6.51
CA ASP A 255 0.41 0.64 -6.23
C ASP A 255 -0.17 0.79 -4.82
N ASP A 256 0.40 1.68 -4.01
CA ASP A 256 -0.07 1.93 -2.65
C ASP A 256 -1.42 2.65 -2.61
N VAL A 257 -2.00 2.63 -1.41
CA VAL A 257 -3.15 3.48 -1.08
C VAL A 257 -2.71 4.94 -1.25
N PRO A 258 -3.48 5.79 -1.95
CA PRO A 258 -3.06 7.14 -2.32
C PRO A 258 -3.23 8.09 -1.13
N LEU A 259 -2.35 7.95 -0.14
CA LEU A 259 -2.49 8.64 1.14
C LEU A 259 -2.42 10.15 0.97
N THR A 260 -1.61 10.66 0.04
CA THR A 260 -1.46 12.09 -0.20
C THR A 260 -2.77 12.70 -0.72
N THR A 261 -3.39 12.04 -1.70
CA THR A 261 -4.70 12.39 -2.24
C THR A 261 -5.77 12.32 -1.16
N LEU A 262 -5.78 11.26 -0.35
CA LEU A 262 -6.77 11.09 0.72
C LEU A 262 -6.62 12.16 1.81
N THR A 263 -5.40 12.42 2.30
CA THR A 263 -5.16 13.48 3.29
C THR A 263 -5.50 14.86 2.74
N ARG A 264 -5.18 15.13 1.46
CA ARG A 264 -5.54 16.41 0.82
C ARG A 264 -7.06 16.56 0.68
N ALA A 265 -7.77 15.49 0.33
CA ALA A 265 -9.22 15.53 0.26
C ALA A 265 -9.85 15.83 1.63
N ILE A 266 -9.36 15.18 2.70
CA ILE A 266 -9.79 15.50 4.07
C ILE A 266 -9.49 16.96 4.42
N GLU A 267 -8.29 17.45 4.09
CA GLU A 267 -7.92 18.85 4.36
C GLU A 267 -8.85 19.84 3.64
N ILE A 268 -9.19 19.58 2.37
CA ILE A 268 -10.15 20.39 1.61
C ILE A 268 -11.52 20.36 2.29
N ASP A 269 -12.08 19.17 2.53
CA ASP A 269 -13.42 19.03 3.09
C ASP A 269 -13.57 19.73 4.45
N LEU A 270 -12.54 19.65 5.30
CA LEU A 270 -12.55 20.27 6.62
C LEU A 270 -12.43 21.79 6.52
N ARG A 271 -11.60 22.31 5.62
CA ARG A 271 -11.49 23.77 5.40
C ARG A 271 -12.73 24.37 4.75
N ASP A 272 -13.37 23.63 3.84
CA ASP A 272 -14.67 23.99 3.27
C ASP A 272 -15.76 24.05 4.36
N ALA A 273 -15.80 23.05 5.26
CA ALA A 273 -16.73 23.05 6.40
C ALA A 273 -16.51 24.24 7.36
N LEU A 274 -15.28 24.76 7.43
CA LEU A 274 -14.95 25.96 8.19
C LEU A 274 -15.31 27.26 7.44
N GLY A 275 -15.58 27.20 6.13
CA GLY A 275 -15.83 28.37 5.28
C GLY A 275 -14.55 29.13 4.91
N GLU A 276 -13.38 28.47 4.97
CA GLU A 276 -12.09 29.10 4.70
C GLU A 276 -11.81 29.22 3.20
N LYS A 277 -11.29 30.37 2.77
CA LYS A 277 -10.72 30.52 1.43
C LYS A 277 -9.30 29.95 1.42
N HIS A 278 -9.18 28.64 1.19
CA HIS A 278 -7.91 27.93 1.31
C HIS A 278 -7.15 27.77 -0.01
N GLY A 279 -7.81 27.89 -1.17
CA GLY A 279 -7.17 27.81 -2.49
C GLY A 279 -6.49 26.46 -2.80
N LEU A 280 -6.83 25.41 -2.05
CA LEU A 280 -6.28 24.07 -2.24
C LEU A 280 -7.05 23.36 -3.35
N GLU A 281 -6.32 22.74 -4.28
CA GLU A 281 -6.90 21.87 -5.28
C GLU A 281 -6.73 20.39 -4.88
N PRO A 282 -7.65 19.51 -5.32
CA PRO A 282 -7.46 18.07 -5.28
C PRO A 282 -6.15 17.67 -5.98
N VAL A 283 -5.44 16.69 -5.41
CA VAL A 283 -4.20 16.17 -6.02
C VAL A 283 -4.51 15.57 -7.39
N LYS A 284 -3.85 16.08 -8.43
CA LYS A 284 -3.98 15.56 -9.79
C LYS A 284 -3.05 14.35 -9.98
N PRO A 285 -3.43 13.36 -10.80
CA PRO A 285 -2.55 12.23 -11.10
C PRO A 285 -1.26 12.70 -11.76
N VAL A 286 -0.11 12.23 -11.27
CA VAL A 286 1.19 12.44 -11.90
C VAL A 286 1.53 11.17 -12.66
N ASN A 287 1.71 11.25 -13.98
CA ASN A 287 1.92 10.08 -14.84
C ASN A 287 0.83 8.99 -14.71
N GLY A 288 -0.42 9.38 -14.41
CA GLY A 288 -1.53 8.45 -14.22
C GLY A 288 -1.60 7.80 -12.83
N ILE A 289 -0.74 8.22 -11.89
CA ILE A 289 -0.67 7.68 -10.53
C ILE A 289 -1.18 8.72 -9.53
N LEU A 290 -2.06 8.28 -8.63
CA LEU A 290 -2.44 9.03 -7.42
C LEU A 290 -1.60 8.56 -6.23
N TRP A 291 -1.09 9.53 -5.47
CA TRP A 291 -0.13 9.36 -4.38
C TRP A 291 -0.73 9.58 -3.00
#